data_AF-T0ZIQ3-F1
#
_entry.id   AF-T0ZIQ3-F1
#
_cell.length_a   1.000
_cell.length_b   1.000
_cell.length_c   1.000
_cell.angle_alpha   90.00
_cell.angle_beta   90.00
_cell.angle_gamma   90.00
#
_symmetry.space_group_name_H-M   'P 1'
#
loop_
_entity.id
_entity.type
_entity.pdbx_description
1 polymer ?
#
loop_
_entity_poly.entity_id
_entity_poly.type
_entity_poly.pdbx_seq_one_letter_code
_entity_poly.pdbx_strand_id
1 'polypeptide(L)'
;MAGFGVPMSPNQIPVVLFIFSSSLVLGMATGIPGTLGVTDAALISQLQYFYSGVIGLGLASAITIVFRIATVWFVQLFGFVAFLYTLRYWKG
;
A
#
# COMPACT_ATOMS: atom_id res chain seq x y z
N MET A 1 17.70 0.98 -12.48
CA MET A 1 16.90 2.05 -11.87
C MET A 1 15.65 1.39 -11.31
N ALA A 2 15.51 1.27 -9.98
CA ALA A 2 14.34 0.65 -9.39
C ALA A 2 13.37 1.74 -8.90
N GLY A 3 12.23 1.84 -9.59
CA GLY A 3 10.99 2.51 -9.14
C GLY A 3 10.96 4.05 -9.20
N PHE A 4 10.06 4.61 -10.01
CA PHE A 4 9.65 6.03 -10.00
C PHE A 4 10.75 7.09 -10.21
N GLY A 5 11.83 6.76 -10.93
CA GLY A 5 12.89 7.72 -11.26
C GLY A 5 13.86 8.01 -10.10
N VAL A 6 13.73 7.32 -8.97
CA VAL A 6 14.66 7.43 -7.84
C VAL A 6 15.77 6.37 -7.98
N PRO A 7 17.06 6.75 -7.89
CA PRO A 7 18.14 5.77 -7.84
C PRO A 7 18.06 5.00 -6.51
N MET A 8 17.74 3.70 -6.60
CA MET A 8 17.72 2.80 -5.45
C MET A 8 18.89 1.81 -5.48
N SER A 9 19.57 1.70 -4.35
CA SER A 9 20.60 0.70 -4.07
C SER A 9 19.99 -0.51 -3.35
N PRO A 10 20.49 -1.75 -3.57
CA PRO A 10 20.03 -2.94 -2.85
C PRO A 10 20.05 -2.80 -1.32
N ASN A 11 20.95 -1.97 -0.78
CA ASN A 11 21.05 -1.71 0.66
C ASN A 11 19.83 -1.00 1.25
N GLN A 12 18.94 -0.45 0.41
CA GLN A 12 17.73 0.24 0.83
C GLN A 12 16.52 -0.69 0.94
N ILE A 13 16.62 -1.94 0.48
CA ILE A 13 15.53 -2.94 0.57
C ILE A 13 15.04 -3.14 2.01
N PRO A 14 15.91 -3.30 3.03
CA PRO A 14 15.46 -3.49 4.41
C PRO A 14 14.63 -2.29 4.94
N VAL A 15 15.00 -1.07 4.54
CA VAL A 15 14.28 0.15 4.94
C VAL A 15 12.89 0.17 4.31
N VAL A 16 12.76 -0.15 3.02
CA VAL A 16 11.46 -0.24 2.34
C VAL A 16 10.57 -1.30 3.00
N LEU A 17 11.12 -2.47 3.33
CA LEU A 17 10.40 -3.54 4.01
C LEU A 17 9.95 -3.12 5.42
N PHE A 18 10.80 -2.40 6.15
CA PHE A 18 10.46 -1.86 7.47
C PHE A 18 9.31 -0.85 7.39
N ILE A 19 9.40 0.11 6.46
CA ILE A 19 8.34 1.10 6.21
C ILE A 19 7.03 0.40 5.90
N PHE A 20 7.05 -0.54 4.95
CA PHE A 20 5.85 -1.26 4.55
C PHE A 20 5.24 -2.06 5.70
N SER A 21 6.04 -2.85 6.41
CA SER A 21 5.57 -3.74 7.47
C SER A 21 5.03 -2.95 8.67
N SER A 22 5.74 -1.90 9.08
CA SER A 22 5.28 -1.05 10.19
C SER A 22 4.01 -0.27 9.85
N SER A 23 3.91 0.26 8.63
CA SER A 23 2.69 0.93 8.14
C SER A 23 1.48 -0.01 8.15
N LEU A 24 1.65 -1.27 7.75
CA LEU A 24 0.59 -2.28 7.83
C LEU A 24 0.18 -2.59 9.26
N VAL A 25 1.14 -2.78 10.16
CA VAL A 25 0.85 -3.05 11.59
C VAL A 25 0.07 -1.90 12.20
N LEU A 26 0.45 -0.65 11.91
CA LEU A 26 -0.27 0.54 12.37
C LEU A 26 -1.69 0.59 11.83
N GLY A 27 -1.89 0.26 10.55
CA GLY A 27 -3.21 0.14 9.96
C GLY A 27 -4.07 -0.96 10.59
N MET A 28 -3.50 -2.15 10.80
CA MET A 28 -4.19 -3.28 11.43
C MET A 28 -4.61 -2.97 12.86
N ALA A 29 -3.79 -2.24 13.62
CA ALA A 29 -4.09 -1.84 14.99
C ALA A 29 -5.38 -1.00 15.10
N THR A 30 -5.82 -0.36 14.00
CA THR A 30 -7.05 0.45 14.00
C THR A 30 -8.34 -0.36 13.80
N GLY A 31 -8.25 -1.62 13.36
CA GLY A 31 -9.43 -2.43 13.06
C GLY A 31 -10.26 -1.95 11.86
N ILE A 32 -9.78 -0.95 11.11
CA ILE A 32 -10.49 -0.42 9.94
C ILE A 32 -10.38 -1.43 8.78
N PRO A 33 -11.50 -1.86 8.16
CA PRO A 33 -11.48 -2.71 6.98
C PRO A 33 -10.61 -2.12 5.87
N GLY A 34 -9.72 -2.93 5.31
CA GLY A 34 -8.76 -2.48 4.28
C GLY A 34 -7.65 -1.56 4.82
N THR A 35 -7.59 -1.28 6.12
CA THR A 35 -6.60 -0.40 6.77
C THR A 35 -6.47 0.98 6.12
N LEU A 36 -7.57 1.47 5.56
CA LEU A 36 -7.61 2.70 4.77
C LEU A 36 -7.34 3.92 5.65
N GLY A 37 -6.62 4.90 5.10
CA GLY A 37 -6.27 6.13 5.82
C GLY A 37 -5.03 5.98 6.69
N VAL A 38 -5.01 5.04 7.64
CA VAL A 38 -3.89 4.93 8.59
C VAL A 38 -2.63 4.33 7.96
N THR A 39 -2.74 3.22 7.24
CA THR A 39 -1.59 2.68 6.49
C THR A 39 -1.11 3.66 5.44
N ASP A 40 -2.01 4.42 4.80
CA ASP A 40 -1.66 5.42 3.78
C ASP A 40 -0.85 6.58 4.38
N ALA A 41 -1.35 7.15 5.48
CA ALA A 41 -0.68 8.24 6.18
C ALA A 41 0.67 7.77 6.77
N ALA A 42 0.73 6.55 7.32
CA ALA A 42 1.96 5.97 7.82
C ALA A 42 2.97 5.76 6.68
N LEU A 43 2.55 5.22 5.54
CA LEU A 43 3.45 4.96 4.42
C LEU A 43 4.02 6.26 3.84
N ILE A 44 3.17 7.28 3.64
CA ILE A 44 3.60 8.59 3.14
C ILE A 44 4.58 9.26 4.11
N SER A 45 4.23 9.31 5.40
CA SER A 45 5.07 9.97 6.41
C SER A 45 6.41 9.27 6.61
N GLN A 46 6.42 7.94 6.64
CA GLN A 46 7.66 7.17 6.76
C GLN A 46 8.52 7.25 5.50
N LEU A 47 7.95 7.24 4.30
CA LEU A 47 8.70 7.45 3.07
C LEU A 47 9.37 8.83 3.05
N GLN A 48 8.66 9.88 3.48
CA GLN A 48 9.23 11.21 3.60
C GLN A 48 10.31 11.30 4.67
N TYR A 49 10.12 10.61 5.80
CA TYR A 49 11.07 10.62 6.90
C TYR A 49 12.38 9.92 6.55
N PHE A 50 12.31 8.68 6.05
CA PHE A 50 13.50 7.87 5.75
C PHE A 50 14.21 8.26 4.44
N TYR A 51 13.50 8.88 3.49
CA TYR A 51 14.06 9.35 2.22
C TYR A 51 13.97 10.87 2.08
N SER A 52 14.10 11.57 3.20
CA SER A 52 14.06 13.03 3.26
C SER A 52 14.99 13.65 2.23
N GLY A 53 14.47 14.58 1.41
CA GLY A 53 15.24 15.27 0.37
C GLY A 53 15.25 14.58 -1.00
N VAL A 54 14.83 13.31 -1.09
CA VAL A 54 14.71 12.57 -2.36
C VAL A 54 13.23 12.34 -2.72
N ILE A 55 12.41 12.01 -1.73
CA ILE A 55 10.98 11.73 -1.93
C ILE A 55 10.15 12.88 -1.36
N GLY A 56 9.59 13.71 -2.24
CA GLY A 56 8.60 14.72 -1.89
C GLY A 56 7.19 14.13 -1.69
N LEU A 57 6.25 14.94 -1.18
CA LEU A 57 4.85 14.53 -0.94
C LEU A 57 4.18 13.96 -2.19
N GLY A 58 4.32 14.61 -3.34
CA GLY A 58 3.69 14.12 -4.57
C GLY A 58 4.16 12.72 -4.96
N LEU A 59 5.47 12.47 -4.84
CA LEU A 59 6.06 11.17 -5.16
C LEU A 59 5.69 10.10 -4.12
N ALA A 60 5.74 10.43 -2.83
CA ALA A 60 5.30 9.53 -1.75
C ALA A 60 3.83 9.12 -1.93
N SER A 61 2.95 10.06 -2.25
CA SER A 61 1.54 9.81 -2.53
C SER A 61 1.35 8.93 -3.77
N ALA A 62 2.08 9.19 -4.85
CA ALA A 62 2.01 8.38 -6.07
C ALA A 62 2.44 6.92 -5.80
N ILE A 63 3.55 6.72 -5.08
CA ILE A 63 4.02 5.40 -4.66
C ILE A 63 2.94 4.69 -3.83
N THR A 64 2.35 5.40 -2.86
CA THR A 64 1.30 4.87 -1.98
C THR A 64 0.07 4.41 -2.78
N ILE A 65 -0.42 5.23 -3.72
CA ILE A 65 -1.57 4.89 -4.56
C ILE A 65 -1.30 3.64 -5.39
N VAL A 66 -0.14 3.58 -6.06
CA VAL A 66 0.23 2.40 -6.88
C VAL A 66 0.31 1.15 -6.01
N PHE A 67 0.87 1.28 -4.81
CA PHE A 67 0.96 0.18 -3.86
C PHE A 67 -0.42 -0.30 -3.40
N ARG A 68 -1.35 0.61 -3.11
CA ARG A 68 -2.73 0.28 -2.71
C ARG A 68 -3.52 -0.39 -3.82
N ILE A 69 -3.34 0.06 -5.06
CA ILE A 69 -3.94 -0.59 -6.22
C ILE A 69 -3.49 -2.05 -6.30
N ALA A 70 -2.19 -2.30 -6.15
CA ALA A 70 -1.61 -3.64 -6.24
C ALA A 70 -2.02 -4.57 -5.09
N THR A 71 -2.22 -4.05 -3.88
CA THR A 71 -2.41 -4.88 -2.67
C THR A 71 -3.84 -4.99 -2.19
N VAL A 72 -4.58 -3.88 -2.15
CA VAL A 72 -5.94 -3.86 -1.59
C VAL A 72 -6.97 -3.91 -2.70
N TRP A 73 -6.85 -3.03 -3.70
CA TRP A 73 -7.93 -2.84 -4.68
C TRP A 73 -8.00 -4.00 -5.66
N PHE A 74 -6.84 -4.55 -6.05
CA PHE A 74 -6.79 -5.77 -6.85
C PHE A 74 -7.50 -6.93 -6.16
N VAL A 75 -7.16 -7.22 -4.91
CA VAL A 75 -7.78 -8.32 -4.14
C VAL A 75 -9.27 -8.08 -3.92
N GLN A 76 -9.65 -6.84 -3.60
CA GLN A 76 -11.06 -6.45 -3.42
C GLN A 76 -11.87 -6.65 -4.69
N LEU A 77 -11.33 -6.25 -5.86
CA LEU A 77 -11.99 -6.41 -7.15
C LEU A 77 -12.20 -7.89 -7.49
N PHE A 78 -11.16 -8.72 -7.32
CA PHE A 78 -11.26 -10.16 -7.55
C PHE A 78 -12.27 -10.82 -6.61
N GLY A 79 -12.23 -10.47 -5.31
CA GLY A 79 -13.19 -10.95 -4.33
C GLY A 79 -14.63 -10.55 -4.66
N PHE A 80 -14.83 -9.30 -5.12
CA PHE A 80 -16.14 -8.82 -5.54
C PHE A 80 -16.66 -9.54 -6.80
N VAL A 81 -15.82 -9.74 -7.81
CA VAL A 81 -16.19 -10.50 -9.03
C VAL A 81 -16.55 -11.94 -8.67
N ALA A 82 -15.75 -12.60 -7.82
CA ALA A 82 -16.06 -13.94 -7.33
C ALA A 82 -17.39 -13.96 -6.56
N PHE A 83 -17.62 -13.00 -5.66
CA PHE A 83 -18.87 -12.87 -4.92
C PHE A 83 -20.07 -12.73 -5.85
N LEU A 84 -20.03 -11.81 -6.82
CA LEU A 84 -21.10 -11.65 -7.82
C LEU A 84 -21.37 -12.93 -8.62
N TYR A 85 -20.33 -13.69 -8.95
CA TYR A 85 -20.48 -14.98 -9.62
C TYR A 85 -21.19 -16.00 -8.71
N THR A 86 -20.81 -16.07 -7.43
CA THR A 86 -21.41 -16.99 -6.46
C THR A 86 -22.87 -16.68 -6.13
N LEU A 87 -23.28 -15.42 -6.18
CA LEU A 87 -24.69 -15.01 -5.96
C LEU A 87 -25.66 -15.64 -6.96
N ARG A 88 -25.18 -16.09 -8.14
CA ARG A 88 -26.00 -16.85 -9.10
C ARG A 88 -26.46 -18.20 -8.55
N TYR A 89 -25.69 -18.81 -7.65
CA TYR A 89 -26.00 -20.12 -7.06
C TYR A 89 -26.85 -20.02 -5.79
N TRP A 90 -26.99 -18.83 -5.22
CA TRP A 90 -27.74 -18.59 -3.97
C TRP A 90 -29.22 -18.24 -4.20
N LYS A 91 -29.65 -18.09 -5.46
CA LYS A 91 -31.06 -17.89 -5.83
C LYS A 91 -31.84 -19.20 -6.02
N GLY A 92 -31.40 -20.28 -5.36
CA GLY A 92 -32.08 -21.58 -5.32
C GLY A 92 -32.95 -21.71 -4.09
#